data_AF-A0A7I7Y3M9-F1
#
_entry.id   AF-A0A7I7Y3M9-F1
#
_cell.length_a   1.000
_cell.length_b   1.000
_cell.length_c   1.000
_cell.angle_alpha   90.00
_cell.angle_beta   90.00
_cell.angle_gamma   90.00
#
_symmetry.space_group_name_H-M   'P 1'
#
loop_
_entity.id
_entity.type
_entity.pdbx_description
1 polymer ?
#
loop_
_entity_poly.entity_id
_entity_poly.type
_entity_poly.pdbx_seq_one_letter_code
_entity_poly.pdbx_strand_id
1 'polypeptide(L)'
;MTMRVEPAGVDIDVQPGETLMQAAWRCGYDWPTLCFARGTCTACRCEILDGLHLLSERTDAEVALLADLDRRVRRANPRRIRLACQVKASGPITVRKPGVKKSTNNDQEAANVEGH
;
A
#
# COMPACT_ATOMS: atom_id res chain seq x y z
N MET A 1 6.74 -5.71 10.61
CA MET A 1 6.74 -6.81 9.60
C MET A 1 6.96 -6.20 8.22
N THR A 2 7.36 -6.95 7.21
CA THR A 2 7.83 -6.33 5.96
C THR A 2 6.83 -6.50 4.82
N MET A 3 6.53 -5.40 4.12
CA MET A 3 5.84 -5.40 2.84
C MET A 3 6.82 -5.03 1.74
N ARG A 4 7.08 -5.96 0.82
CA ARG A 4 7.85 -5.70 -0.39
C ARG A 4 6.95 -5.17 -1.52
N VAL A 5 7.35 -4.09 -2.17
CA VAL A 5 6.58 -3.46 -3.25
C VAL A 5 7.30 -3.57 -4.60
N GLU A 6 6.66 -4.25 -5.55
CA GLU A 6 7.15 -4.47 -6.91
C GLU A 6 6.44 -3.54 -7.93
N PRO A 7 7.13 -3.05 -8.99
CA PRO A 7 8.53 -3.33 -9.35
C PRO A 7 9.54 -2.36 -8.69
N ALA A 8 9.11 -1.53 -7.73
CA ALA A 8 9.99 -0.56 -7.08
C ALA A 8 11.14 -1.24 -6.31
N GLY A 9 10.96 -2.50 -5.90
CA GLY A 9 11.98 -3.28 -5.18
C GLY A 9 12.25 -2.73 -3.79
N VAL A 10 11.24 -2.10 -3.16
CA VAL A 10 11.37 -1.46 -1.85
C VAL A 10 10.69 -2.29 -0.77
N ASP A 11 11.33 -2.35 0.39
CA ASP A 11 10.79 -2.99 1.58
C ASP A 11 10.30 -1.91 2.56
N ILE A 12 9.01 -2.01 2.91
CA ILE A 12 8.33 -1.07 3.80
C ILE A 12 8.01 -1.80 5.10
N ASP A 13 8.42 -1.23 6.23
CA ASP A 13 8.01 -1.74 7.53
C ASP A 13 6.52 -1.47 7.76
N VAL A 14 5.80 -2.48 8.24
CA VAL A 14 4.38 -2.46 8.57
C VAL A 14 4.23 -2.83 10.04
N GLN A 15 3.61 -1.94 10.80
CA GLN A 15 3.27 -2.10 12.21
C GLN A 15 1.97 -2.91 12.38
N PRO A 16 1.82 -3.64 13.49
CA PRO A 16 0.57 -4.33 13.79
C PRO A 16 -0.63 -3.37 13.78
N GLY A 17 -1.68 -3.75 13.06
CA GLY A 17 -2.94 -3.00 13.03
C GLY A 17 -3.00 -1.82 12.06
N GLU A 18 -1.89 -1.45 11.41
CA GLU A 18 -1.88 -0.45 10.34
C GLU A 18 -2.24 -1.05 8.98
N THR A 19 -2.78 -0.23 8.09
CA THR A 19 -3.03 -0.63 6.69
C THR A 19 -1.76 -0.52 5.86
N LEU A 20 -1.70 -1.26 4.76
CA LEU A 20 -0.52 -1.23 3.86
C LEU A 20 -0.20 0.18 3.36
N MET A 21 -1.23 0.99 3.11
CA MET A 21 -1.06 2.36 2.64
C MET A 21 -0.60 3.31 3.76
N GLN A 22 -1.06 3.10 5.01
CA GLN A 22 -0.57 3.87 6.16
C GLN A 22 0.92 3.59 6.41
N ALA A 23 1.33 2.32 6.32
CA ALA A 23 2.73 1.92 6.42
C ALA A 23 3.59 2.63 5.37
N ALA A 24 3.14 2.64 4.11
CA ALA A 24 3.84 3.32 3.03
C ALA A 24 4.01 4.81 3.33
N TRP A 25 2.94 5.52 3.68
CA TRP A 25 2.99 6.94 4.00
C TRP A 25 3.89 7.25 5.20
N ARG A 26 3.79 6.46 6.27
CA ARG A 26 4.63 6.59 7.48
C ARG A 26 6.12 6.42 7.16
N CYS A 27 6.47 5.48 6.28
CA CYS A 27 7.84 5.27 5.83
C CYS A 27 8.30 6.26 4.75
N GLY A 28 7.50 7.28 4.43
CA GLY A 28 7.85 8.31 3.46
C GLY A 28 7.76 7.83 2.02
N TYR A 29 6.84 6.93 1.71
CA TYR A 29 6.51 6.51 0.34
C TYR A 29 5.17 7.09 -0.07
N ASP A 30 5.12 7.65 -1.28
CA ASP A 30 3.89 8.03 -1.94
C ASP A 30 3.22 6.79 -2.52
N TRP A 31 1.94 6.62 -2.21
CA TRP A 31 1.12 5.54 -2.73
C TRP A 31 -0.02 6.12 -3.57
N PRO A 32 -0.08 5.84 -4.89
CA PRO A 32 -1.06 6.45 -5.78
C PRO A 32 -2.49 6.26 -5.27
N THR A 33 -3.19 7.36 -5.02
CA THR A 33 -4.56 7.39 -4.49
C THR A 33 -5.33 8.60 -5.00
N LEU A 34 -6.66 8.54 -4.92
CA LEU A 34 -7.56 9.66 -5.25
C LEU A 34 -8.42 10.09 -4.06
N CYS A 35 -8.75 9.15 -3.17
CA CYS A 35 -9.66 9.38 -2.04
C CYS A 35 -8.95 9.52 -0.69
N PHE A 36 -7.61 9.49 -0.66
CA PHE A 36 -6.82 9.64 0.58
C PHE A 36 -7.30 8.72 1.72
N ALA A 37 -7.33 7.41 1.46
CA ALA A 37 -7.70 6.36 2.41
C ALA A 37 -9.19 6.27 2.81
N ARG A 38 -10.08 7.05 2.20
CA ARG A 38 -11.52 7.06 2.55
C ARG A 38 -12.31 5.82 2.13
N GLY A 39 -11.72 4.89 1.37
CA GLY A 39 -12.39 3.67 0.94
C GLY A 39 -13.52 3.89 -0.07
N THR A 40 -13.42 4.94 -0.90
CA THR A 40 -14.43 5.31 -1.91
C THR A 40 -13.92 5.29 -3.35
N CYS A 41 -12.67 4.87 -3.56
CA CYS A 41 -12.08 4.71 -4.89
C CYS A 41 -11.24 3.43 -4.96
N THR A 42 -10.82 3.06 -6.17
CA THR A 42 -9.97 1.88 -6.43
C THR A 42 -8.54 2.24 -6.79
N ALA A 43 -8.15 3.52 -6.70
CA ALA A 43 -6.83 4.00 -7.11
C ALA A 43 -5.68 3.40 -6.27
N CYS A 44 -5.89 3.17 -4.98
CA CYS A 44 -4.90 2.58 -4.09
C CYS A 44 -4.74 1.05 -4.24
N ARG A 45 -5.50 0.42 -5.15
CA ARG A 45 -5.45 -1.04 -5.33
C ARG A 45 -4.04 -1.55 -5.61
N CYS A 46 -3.71 -2.71 -5.06
CA CYS A 46 -2.52 -3.49 -5.37
C CYS A 46 -2.88 -4.94 -5.62
N GLU A 47 -1.98 -5.66 -6.27
CA GLU A 47 -2.06 -7.10 -6.44
C GLU A 47 -1.14 -7.79 -5.44
N ILE A 48 -1.65 -8.78 -4.71
CA ILE A 48 -0.88 -9.56 -3.75
C ILE A 48 -0.16 -10.69 -4.51
N LEU A 49 1.17 -10.58 -4.58
CA LEU A 49 2.03 -11.59 -5.19
C LEU A 49 2.25 -12.75 -4.23
N ASP A 50 2.55 -12.44 -2.96
CA ASP A 50 2.79 -13.43 -1.90
C ASP A 50 2.18 -12.98 -0.54
N GLY A 51 1.86 -13.95 0.32
CA GLY A 51 1.34 -13.69 1.67
C GLY A 51 -0.17 -13.40 1.74
N LEU A 52 -0.96 -13.83 0.74
CA LEU A 52 -2.41 -13.59 0.70
C LEU A 52 -3.17 -14.08 1.95
N HIS A 53 -2.71 -15.18 2.56
CA HIS A 53 -3.29 -15.78 3.76
C HIS A 53 -2.96 -15.02 5.06
N LEU A 54 -2.04 -14.05 4.99
CA LEU A 54 -1.61 -13.21 6.11
C LEU A 54 -2.34 -11.86 6.12
N LEU A 55 -3.37 -11.71 5.29
CA LEU A 55 -4.13 -10.48 5.18
C LEU A 55 -5.42 -10.56 5.97
N SER A 56 -5.84 -9.42 6.49
CA SER A 56 -7.17 -9.27 7.06
C SER A 56 -8.26 -9.62 6.06
N GLU A 57 -9.44 -9.98 6.56
CA GLU A 57 -10.65 -10.08 5.75
C GLU A 57 -10.92 -8.79 4.99
N ARG A 58 -11.68 -8.90 3.90
CA ARG A 58 -12.10 -7.72 3.13
C ARG A 58 -13.16 -6.96 3.91
N THR A 59 -13.08 -5.64 3.88
CA THR A 59 -14.17 -4.79 4.37
C THR A 59 -15.31 -4.75 3.35
N ASP A 60 -16.53 -4.41 3.78
CA ASP A 60 -17.67 -4.28 2.87
C ASP A 60 -17.42 -3.26 1.76
N ALA A 61 -16.76 -2.14 2.09
CA ALA A 61 -16.36 -1.12 1.12
C ALA A 61 -15.39 -1.68 0.07
N GLU A 62 -14.42 -2.50 0.50
CA GLU A 62 -13.49 -3.17 -0.40
C GLU A 62 -14.21 -4.17 -1.32
N VAL A 63 -15.12 -4.97 -0.79
CA VAL A 63 -15.93 -5.92 -1.59
C VAL A 63 -16.75 -5.18 -2.65
N ALA A 64 -17.48 -4.13 -2.24
CA ALA A 64 -18.35 -3.37 -3.14
C ALA A 64 -17.57 -2.72 -4.30
N LEU A 65 -16.44 -2.07 -4.00
CA LEU A 65 -15.62 -1.39 -5.01
C LEU A 65 -14.91 -2.36 -5.96
N LEU A 66 -14.43 -3.49 -5.46
CA LEU A 66 -13.73 -4.48 -6.30
C LEU A 66 -14.69 -5.27 -7.19
N ALA A 67 -15.95 -5.47 -6.77
CA ALA A 67 -16.97 -6.11 -7.60
C ALA A 67 -17.30 -5.32 -8.89
N ASP A 68 -17.18 -3.99 -8.88
CA ASP A 68 -17.30 -3.17 -10.12
C ASP A 68 -16.06 -3.30 -11.00
N LEU A 69 -14.88 -3.39 -10.37
CA LEU A 69 -13.60 -3.46 -11.06
C LEU A 69 -13.35 -4.81 -11.76
N ASP A 70 -13.76 -5.92 -11.14
CA ASP A 70 -13.61 -7.27 -11.69
C ASP A 70 -14.28 -7.41 -13.06
N ARG A 71 -15.42 -6.74 -13.25
CA ARG A 71 -16.11 -6.67 -14.56
C ARG A 71 -15.25 -6.04 -15.65
N ARG A 72 -14.29 -5.18 -15.29
CA ARG A 72 -13.44 -4.40 -16.20
C ARG A 72 -12.04 -5.01 -16.40
N VAL A 73 -11.51 -5.76 -15.43
CA VAL A 73 -10.11 -6.21 -15.41
C VAL A 73 -10.01 -7.72 -15.62
N ARG A 74 -10.11 -8.16 -16.87
CA ARG A 74 -10.07 -9.58 -17.32
C ARG A 74 -8.77 -10.37 -17.03
N ARG A 75 -7.71 -9.75 -16.48
CA ARG A 75 -6.35 -10.37 -16.43
C ARG A 75 -5.77 -10.65 -15.05
N ALA A 76 -6.37 -10.16 -13.96
CA ALA A 76 -5.85 -10.38 -12.61
C ALA A 76 -6.81 -11.27 -11.82
N ASN A 77 -6.29 -12.16 -10.99
CA ASN A 77 -7.14 -12.95 -10.10
C ASN A 77 -7.78 -11.99 -9.07
N PRO A 78 -9.11 -11.81 -9.06
CA PRO A 78 -9.77 -10.85 -8.17
C PRO A 78 -9.49 -11.12 -6.69
N ARG A 79 -9.21 -12.37 -6.33
CA ARG A 79 -8.84 -12.73 -4.95
C ARG A 79 -7.53 -12.09 -4.51
N ARG A 80 -6.62 -11.79 -5.44
CA ARG A 80 -5.33 -11.15 -5.18
C ARG A 80 -5.39 -9.63 -5.24
N ILE A 81 -6.47 -9.04 -5.74
CA ILE A 81 -6.60 -7.59 -5.72
C ILE A 81 -7.13 -7.15 -4.35
N ARG A 82 -6.42 -6.21 -3.72
CA ARG A 82 -6.78 -5.61 -2.44
C ARG A 82 -6.69 -4.09 -2.51
N LEU A 83 -7.50 -3.40 -1.71
CA LEU A 83 -7.36 -1.96 -1.49
C LEU A 83 -6.37 -1.71 -0.36
N ALA A 84 -5.19 -1.16 -0.68
CA ALA A 84 -4.12 -0.97 0.29
C ALA A 84 -4.51 -0.10 1.49
N CYS A 85 -5.55 0.74 1.34
CA CYS A 85 -6.08 1.56 2.43
C CYS A 85 -7.09 0.86 3.35
N GLN A 86 -7.48 -0.38 3.06
CA GLN A 86 -8.45 -1.16 3.82
C GLN A 86 -7.85 -2.45 4.38
N VAL A 87 -6.85 -3.00 3.70
CA VAL A 87 -6.21 -4.25 4.11
C VAL A 87 -5.09 -4.03 5.12
N LYS A 88 -5.02 -4.93 6.10
CA LYS A 88 -3.94 -5.04 7.09
C LYS A 88 -3.23 -6.37 6.91
N ALA A 89 -1.94 -6.41 7.24
CA ALA A 89 -1.16 -7.65 7.25
C ALA A 89 -0.89 -8.12 8.68
N SER A 90 -0.73 -9.43 8.87
CA SER A 90 -0.28 -10.06 10.12
C SER A 90 1.09 -10.72 9.98
N GLY A 91 1.73 -10.61 8.81
CA GLY A 91 3.04 -11.17 8.52
C GLY A 91 3.67 -10.54 7.26
N PRO A 92 4.84 -11.05 6.81
CA PRO A 92 5.52 -10.52 5.64
C PRO A 92 4.72 -10.80 4.36
N ILE A 93 4.68 -9.82 3.46
CA ILE A 93 3.92 -9.92 2.20
C ILE A 93 4.69 -9.29 1.04
N THR A 94 4.33 -9.69 -0.19
CA THR A 94 4.83 -9.04 -1.41
C THR A 94 3.65 -8.56 -2.25
N VAL A 95 3.69 -7.30 -2.67
CA VAL A 95 2.62 -6.66 -3.44
C VAL A 95 3.17 -6.01 -4.71
N ARG A 96 2.35 -6.00 -5.75
CA ARG A 96 2.61 -5.26 -6.99
C ARG A 96 1.80 -3.97 -6.98
N LYS A 97 2.50 -2.83 -7.02
CA LYS A 97 1.90 -1.51 -7.17
C LYS A 97 2.84 -0.58 -7.96
N PRO A 98 2.66 -0.47 -9.27
CA PRO A 98 3.35 0.55 -10.05
C PRO A 98 3.02 1.95 -9.54
N GLY A 99 4.04 2.82 -9.48
CA GLY A 99 3.89 4.22 -9.06
C GLY A 99 4.15 4.48 -7.58
N VAL A 100 4.41 3.46 -6.75
CA VAL A 100 4.94 3.68 -5.39
C VAL A 100 6.37 4.17 -5.51
N LYS A 101 6.66 5.30 -4.88
CA LYS A 101 7.96 5.97 -4.92
C LYS A 101 8.25 6.64 -3.59
N LYS A 102 9.52 6.85 -3.27
CA LYS A 102 9.89 7.61 -2.08
C LYS A 102 9.39 9.06 -2.25
N SER A 103 8.67 9.57 -1.26
CA SER A 103 8.25 10.96 -1.21
C SER A 103 9.52 11.81 -1.07
N THR A 104 9.86 12.56 -2.11
CA THR A 104 10.89 13.59 -2.04
C THR A 104 10.34 14.76 -1.25
N ASN A 105 10.37 14.67 0.08
CA ASN A 105 10.27 15.84 0.92
C ASN A 105 11.68 16.44 0.94
N ASN A 106 11.84 17.60 0.30
CA ASN A 106 13.05 18.40 0.38
C ASN A 106 13.11 19.05 1.77
N ASP A 107 13.35 18.24 2.81
CA ASP A 107 13.80 18.73 4.11
C ASP A 107 15.33 18.87 4.03
N GLN A 108 15.77 19.92 3.33
CA GLN A 108 17.12 20.42 3.48
C GLN A 108 17.29 20.97 4.91
N GLU A 109 18.26 20.40 5.61
CA GLU A 109 19.25 21.16 6.37
C GLU A 109 18.71 22.11 7.46
N ALA A 110 18.59 21.61 8.68
CA ALA A 110 18.62 22.45 9.88
C ALA A 110 19.57 21.87 10.93
N ALA A 111 20.67 22.59 11.13
CA ALA A 111 21.60 22.57 12.26
C ALA A 111 22.68 21.47 12.30
N ASN A 112 23.54 21.42 11.29
CA ASN A 112 24.98 21.27 11.57
C ASN A 112 25.58 22.68 11.68
N VAL A 113 25.66 23.22 12.88
CA VAL A 113 26.56 24.34 13.20
C VAL A 113 27.56 23.83 14.24
N GLU A 114 28.73 23.51 13.71
CA GLU A 114 30.09 23.55 14.26
C GLU A 114 30.18 24.29 15.62
N GLY A 115 30.88 23.81 16.65
CA GLY A 115 32.26 23.36 16.56
C GLY A 115 33.23 24.56 16.55
N HIS A 116 33.30 25.31 17.65
CA HIS A 116 34.52 26.02 18.08
C HIS A 116 34.47 26.29 19.59
#